data_AF-A0A8I1XW99-F1
#
_entry.id   AF-A0A8I1XW99-F1
#
_cell.length_a   1.000
_cell.length_b   1.000
_cell.length_c   1.000
_cell.angle_alpha   90.00
_cell.angle_beta   90.00
_cell.angle_gamma   90.00
#
_symmetry.space_group_name_H-M   'P 1'
#
loop_
_entity.id
_entity.type
_entity.pdbx_description
1 polymer ?
#
loop_
_entity_poly.entity_id
_entity_poly.type
_entity_poly.pdbx_seq_one_letter_code
_entity_poly.pdbx_strand_id
1 'polypeptide(L)' 'MNNKMPVTSFGWAIKQRLVELRLDQKTFCETHNIPPSRLSNLIHGTRKAQRYRKQVSAILNIDDNDYKEAPPL' A
#
# COMPACT_ATOMS: atom_id res chain seq x y z
N MET A 1 -12.88 -9.39 18.52
CA MET A 1 -11.95 -10.19 17.68
C MET A 1 -11.31 -9.25 16.66
N ASN A 2 -9.98 -9.08 16.73
CA ASN A 2 -9.22 -8.20 15.82
C ASN A 2 -9.18 -8.83 14.43
N ASN A 3 -10.23 -8.65 13.62
CA ASN A 3 -10.25 -9.02 12.21
C ASN A 3 -9.35 -8.06 11.41
N LYS A 4 -8.04 -8.13 11.64
CA LYS A 4 -7.07 -7.49 10.75
C LYS A 4 -7.09 -8.29 9.46
N MET A 5 -7.73 -7.73 8.44
CA MET A 5 -7.73 -8.27 7.08
C MET A 5 -6.30 -8.58 6.64
N PRO A 6 -6.08 -9.66 5.86
CA PRO A 6 -4.75 -10.00 5.38
C PRO A 6 -4.15 -8.87 4.53
N VAL A 7 -2.83 -8.81 4.49
CA VAL A 7 -2.11 -7.86 3.62
C VAL A 7 -2.20 -8.36 2.18
N THR A 8 -2.62 -7.50 1.28
CA THR A 8 -2.73 -7.81 -0.16
C THR A 8 -1.35 -7.82 -0.84
N SER A 9 -1.23 -8.38 -2.04
CA SER A 9 0.01 -8.31 -2.85
C SER A 9 0.48 -6.87 -3.03
N PHE A 10 -0.44 -5.95 -3.33
CA PHE A 10 -0.15 -4.53 -3.43
C PHE A 10 0.30 -3.94 -2.08
N GLY A 11 -0.30 -4.38 -0.97
CA GLY A 11 0.11 -3.99 0.37
C GLY A 11 1.52 -4.46 0.74
N TRP A 12 1.91 -5.66 0.30
CA TRP A 12 3.28 -6.15 0.44
C TRP A 12 4.26 -5.34 -0.40
N ALA A 13 3.92 -5.03 -1.65
CA ALA A 13 4.75 -4.17 -2.51
C ALA A 13 4.98 -2.78 -1.89
N ILE A 14 3.93 -2.17 -1.32
CA ILE A 14 4.05 -0.91 -0.57
C ILE A 14 5.04 -1.07 0.57
N LYS A 15 4.88 -2.08 1.43
CA LYS A 15 5.76 -2.30 2.59
C LYS A 15 7.20 -2.54 2.16
N GLN A 16 7.42 -3.34 1.11
CA GLN A 16 8.73 -3.63 0.58
C GLN A 16 9.42 -2.35 0.10
N ARG A 17 8.74 -1.52 -0.71
CA ARG A 17 9.29 -0.23 -1.18
C ARG A 17 9.61 0.73 -0.05
N LEU A 18 8.74 0.80 0.97
CA LEU A 18 9.01 1.63 2.14
C LEU A 18 10.27 1.18 2.89
N VAL A 19 10.49 -0.13 3.03
CA VAL A 19 11.71 -0.69 3.64
C VAL A 19 12.94 -0.39 2.79
N GLU A 20 12.87 -0.58 1.47
CA GLU A 20 13.95 -0.26 0.52
C GLU A 20 14.35 1.23 0.60
N LEU A 21 13.36 2.12 0.77
CA LEU A 21 13.56 3.56 0.94
C LEU A 21 13.92 3.97 2.38
N ARG A 22 13.99 3.03 3.32
CA ARG A 22 14.19 3.27 4.76
C ARG A 22 13.21 4.33 5.32
N LEU A 23 11.97 4.29 4.83
CA LEU A 23 10.92 5.24 5.13
C LEU A 23 9.81 4.55 5.93
N ASP A 24 9.44 5.07 7.08
CA ASP A 24 8.30 4.53 7.82
C ASP A 24 6.96 5.00 7.21
N GLN A 25 5.87 4.28 7.53
CA GLN A 25 4.54 4.59 7.00
C GLN A 25 4.00 5.96 7.41
N LYS A 26 4.33 6.44 8.61
CA LYS A 26 3.87 7.74 9.12
C LYS A 26 4.54 8.86 8.34
N THR A 27 5.86 8.81 8.23
CA THR A 27 6.68 9.76 7.47
C THR A 27 6.27 9.78 6.00
N PHE A 28 6.02 8.60 5.40
CA PHE A 28 5.48 8.51 4.03
C PHE A 28 4.13 9.21 3.88
N CYS A 29 3.20 8.94 4.80
CA CYS A 29 1.87 9.52 4.78
C CYS A 29 1.92 11.05 4.91
N GLU A 30 2.70 11.57 5.85
CA GLU A 30 2.87 13.01 6.08
C GLU A 30 3.52 13.70 4.88
N THR A 31 4.60 13.13 4.34
CA THR A 31 5.36 13.70 3.21
C THR A 31 4.50 13.85 1.95
N HIS A 32 3.62 12.88 1.68
CA HIS A 32 2.80 12.87 0.46
C HIS A 32 1.34 13.26 0.69
N ASN A 33 1.02 13.76 1.89
CA ASN A 33 -0.33 14.16 2.30
C ASN A 33 -1.37 13.04 2.09
N ILE A 34 -0.98 11.80 2.41
CA ILE A 34 -1.82 10.61 2.31
C ILE A 34 -2.37 10.30 3.70
N PRO A 35 -3.69 10.22 3.90
CA PRO A 35 -4.23 9.83 5.19
C PRO A 35 -3.78 8.41 5.56
N PRO A 36 -3.26 8.14 6.78
CA PRO A 36 -2.81 6.81 7.18
C PRO A 36 -3.90 5.73 7.03
N SER A 37 -5.17 6.10 7.25
CA SER A 37 -6.32 5.22 7.02
C SER A 37 -6.47 4.83 5.55
N ARG A 38 -6.10 5.69 4.60
CA ARG A 38 -6.13 5.39 3.16
C ARG A 38 -5.00 4.45 2.77
N LEU A 39 -3.80 4.64 3.30
CA LEU A 39 -2.70 3.70 3.09
C LEU A 39 -3.04 2.32 3.67
N SER A 40 -3.58 2.28 4.90
CA SER A 40 -4.04 1.04 5.52
C SER A 40 -5.10 0.32 4.68
N ASN A 41 -6.08 1.06 4.12
CA ASN A 41 -7.08 0.49 3.21
C ASN A 41 -6.45 -0.10 1.94
N LEU A 42 -5.39 0.50 1.41
CA LEU A 42 -4.65 -0.03 0.26
C LEU A 42 -3.86 -1.30 0.64
N ILE A 43 -3.24 -1.31 1.82
CA ILE A 43 -2.47 -2.45 2.31
C ILE A 43 -3.38 -3.68 2.51
N HIS A 44 -4.56 -3.47 3.09
CA HIS A 44 -5.48 -4.54 3.48
C HIS A 44 -6.63 -4.79 2.48
N GLY A 45 -6.72 -4.01 1.39
CA GLY A 45 -7.74 -4.20 0.36
C GLY A 45 -9.19 -3.92 0.80
N THR A 46 -9.40 -3.23 1.93
CA THR A 46 -10.73 -3.05 2.55
C THR A 46 -11.64 -2.07 1.81
N ARG A 47 -11.09 -1.13 1.01
CA ARG A 47 -11.86 -0.21 0.16
C ARG A 47 -11.14 0.10 -1.15
N LYS A 48 -11.90 0.24 -2.24
CA LYS A 48 -11.41 0.73 -3.53
C LYS A 48 -11.01 2.21 -3.43
N ALA A 49 -9.77 2.49 -3.03
CA ALA A 49 -9.20 3.83 -2.96
C ALA A 49 -8.44 4.19 -4.24
N GLN A 50 -9.12 4.15 -5.39
CA GLN A 50 -8.51 4.27 -6.74
C GLN A 50 -7.58 5.49 -6.90
N ARG A 51 -8.00 6.67 -6.39
CA ARG A 51 -7.18 7.88 -6.41
C ARG A 51 -5.84 7.70 -5.67
N TYR A 52 -5.91 7.18 -4.43
CA TYR A 52 -4.71 6.98 -3.61
C TYR A 52 -3.87 5.80 -4.10
N ARG A 53 -4.48 4.78 -4.72
CA ARG A 53 -3.75 3.68 -5.36
C ARG A 53 -2.83 4.22 -6.46
N LYS A 54 -3.36 5.07 -7.36
CA LYS A 54 -2.57 5.72 -8.42
C LYS A 54 -1.47 6.62 -7.86
N GLN A 55 -1.78 7.38 -6.82
CA GLN A 55 -0.79 8.25 -6.19
C GLN A 55 0.35 7.44 -5.54
N VAL A 56 0.02 6.42 -4.73
CA VAL A 56 1.01 5.58 -4.04
C VAL A 56 1.84 4.77 -5.03
N SER A 57 1.22 4.21 -6.07
CA SER A 57 1.95 3.48 -7.11
C SER A 57 2.95 4.36 -7.86
N ALA A 58 2.56 5.58 -8.21
CA ALA A 58 3.46 6.54 -8.84
C ALA A 58 4.63 6.94 -7.93
N ILE A 59 4.38 7.20 -6.64
CA ILE A 59 5.42 7.64 -5.70
C ILE A 59 6.42 6.51 -5.40
N LEU A 60 5.91 5.31 -5.14
CA LEU A 60 6.73 4.16 -4.76
C LEU A 60 7.26 3.38 -5.98
N ASN A 61 6.94 3.84 -7.19
CA ASN A 61 7.28 3.19 -8.46
C ASN A 61 6.91 1.69 -8.45
N ILE A 62 5.63 1.43 -8.21
CA ILE A 62 4.98 0.12 -8.08
C ILE A 62 4.08 -0.04 -9.31
N ASP A 63 4.35 -1.01 -10.19
CA ASP A 63 3.59 -1.19 -11.43
C ASP A 63 2.22 -1.83 -11.16
N ASP A 64 1.12 -1.14 -11.44
CA ASP A 64 -0.22 -1.63 -11.09
C ASP A 64 -0.59 -2.98 -11.78
N ASN A 65 0.13 -3.40 -12.82
CA ASN A 65 -0.05 -4.69 -13.48
C ASN A 65 0.68 -5.85 -12.81
N ASP A 66 1.73 -5.61 -12.02
CA ASP A 66 2.51 -6.68 -11.36
C ASP A 66 1.73 -7.38 -10.23
N TYR A 67 0.56 -6.86 -9.84
CA TYR A 67 -0.15 -7.29 -8.62
C TYR A 67 -1.59 -7.74 -8.87
N LYS A 68 -1.91 -8.20 -10.09
CA LYS A 68 -3.25 -8.72 -10.43
C LYS A 68 -3.57 -10.07 -9.79
N GLU A 69 -2.60 -10.82 -9.29
CA GLU A 69 -2.86 -12.08 -8.59
C GLU A 69 -2.10 -12.12 -7.25
N ALA A 70 -2.74 -12.75 -6.25
CA ALA A 70 -2.06 -13.10 -5.01
C ALA A 70 -0.86 -14.00 -5.35
N PRO A 71 0.31 -13.86 -4.68
CA PRO A 71 1.37 -14.84 -4.86
C PRO A 71 0.80 -16.23 -4.48
N PRO A 72 1.13 -17.29 -5.22
CA PRO A 72 0.77 -18.63 -4.80
C PRO A 72 1.37 -18.88 -3.41
N LEU A 73 0.55 -19.47 -2.53
CA LEU A 73 0.91 -19.88 -1.17
C LEU A 73 2.16 -20.76 -1.14
#